data_AF-A0A087T5V2-F1
#
_entry.id   AF-A0A087T5V2-F1
#
_cell.length_a   1.000
_cell.length_b   1.000
_cell.length_c   1.000
_cell.angle_alpha   90.00
_cell.angle_beta   90.00
_cell.angle_gamma   90.00
#
_symmetry.space_group_name_H-M   'P 1'
#
loop_
_entity.id
_entity.type
_entity.pdbx_description
1 polymer ?
#
loop_
_entity_poly.entity_id
_entity_poly.type
_entity_poly.pdbx_seq_one_letter_code
_entity_poly.pdbx_strand_id
1 'polypeptide(L)'
;MNYSPPKKQDWDMVIKAFYDEVSTFDKSYIKPFVFGSYGHFTQVVWAASWKVGCGYVLYKDPEWYNSFFVCNYGPAGNWFDGEMYKVGKTCSACP
;
A
#
# COMPACT_ATOMS: atom_id res chain seq x y z
N MET A 1 -8.04 -16.84 26.22
CA MET A 1 -7.53 -15.50 26.57
C MET A 1 -8.53 -14.49 26.02
N ASN A 2 -9.13 -13.63 26.86
CA ASN A 2 -10.11 -12.64 26.40
C ASN A 2 -9.38 -11.41 25.85
N TYR A 3 -9.03 -11.42 24.57
CA TYR A 3 -8.52 -10.22 23.91
C TYR A 3 -9.62 -9.15 23.90
N SER A 4 -9.27 -7.95 24.34
CA SER A 4 -10.14 -6.78 24.27
C SER A 4 -10.02 -6.13 22.88
N PRO A 5 -11.09 -5.53 22.34
CA PRO A 5 -11.02 -4.88 21.05
C PRO A 5 -10.03 -3.72 21.07
N PRO A 6 -9.34 -3.42 19.94
CA PRO A 6 -8.51 -2.23 19.83
C PRO A 6 -9.34 -0.98 20.10
N LYS A 7 -8.79 -0.08 20.92
CA LYS A 7 -9.48 1.15 21.37
C LYS A 7 -9.61 2.20 20.25
N LYS A 8 -8.80 2.10 19.20
CA LYS A 8 -8.82 2.97 18.01
C LYS A 8 -8.19 2.25 16.82
N GLN A 9 -8.59 2.61 15.60
CA GLN A 9 -7.87 2.23 14.39
C GLN A 9 -6.47 2.87 14.35
N ASP A 10 -5.47 2.07 13.98
CA ASP A 10 -4.07 2.50 13.87
C ASP A 10 -3.63 2.51 12.40
N TRP A 11 -4.08 3.53 11.67
CA TRP A 11 -3.73 3.69 10.26
C TRP A 11 -2.24 3.97 10.06
N ASP A 12 -1.58 4.65 11.00
CA ASP A 12 -0.15 4.94 10.89
C ASP A 12 0.68 3.66 10.88
N MET A 13 0.36 2.71 11.76
CA MET A 13 0.98 1.38 11.77
C MET A 13 0.77 0.64 10.43
N VAL A 14 -0.46 0.64 9.91
CA VAL A 14 -0.81 -0.08 8.67
C VAL A 14 -0.12 0.52 7.45
N ILE A 15 -0.17 1.84 7.28
CA ILE A 15 0.48 2.53 6.17
C ILE A 15 1.99 2.40 6.26
N LYS A 16 2.57 2.45 7.47
CA LYS A 16 3.99 2.18 7.67
C LYS A 16 4.34 0.75 7.24
N ALA A 17 3.55 -0.26 7.62
CA ALA A 17 3.79 -1.64 7.22
C ALA A 17 3.75 -1.81 5.70
N PHE A 18 2.81 -1.16 5.00
CA PHE A 18 2.77 -1.15 3.54
C PHE A 18 4.02 -0.52 2.93
N TYR A 19 4.48 0.62 3.48
CA TYR A 19 5.67 1.32 2.99
C TYR A 19 6.97 0.54 3.27
N ASP A 20 7.08 -0.10 4.43
CA ASP A 20 8.30 -0.79 4.89
C ASP A 20 8.71 -1.96 3.97
N GLU A 21 7.82 -2.47 3.11
CA GLU A 21 8.16 -3.45 2.08
C GLU A 21 9.22 -2.94 1.08
N VAL A 22 9.45 -1.62 1.02
CA VAL A 22 10.57 -1.00 0.29
C VAL A 22 11.92 -1.65 0.61
N SER A 23 12.08 -2.18 1.82
CA SER A 23 13.28 -2.90 2.26
C SER A 23 13.62 -4.12 1.40
N THR A 24 12.63 -4.69 0.71
CA THR A 24 12.79 -5.86 -0.18
C THR A 24 12.64 -5.51 -1.66
N PHE A 25 12.42 -4.23 -1.98
CA PHE A 25 12.19 -3.76 -3.35
C PHE A 25 13.50 -3.39 -4.06
N ASP A 26 13.71 -3.95 -5.25
CA ASP A 26 14.82 -3.58 -6.13
C ASP A 26 14.35 -2.53 -7.16
N LYS A 27 15.11 -1.43 -7.29
CA LYS A 27 14.79 -0.35 -8.23
C LYS A 27 14.84 -0.78 -9.70
N SER A 28 15.53 -1.87 -10.03
CA SER A 28 15.49 -2.44 -11.38
C SER A 28 14.09 -2.91 -11.78
N TYR A 29 13.19 -3.15 -10.82
CA TYR A 29 11.80 -3.54 -11.03
C TYR A 29 10.83 -2.37 -11.22
N ILE A 30 11.32 -1.15 -11.42
CA ILE A 30 10.47 0.02 -11.69
C ILE A 30 9.92 -0.01 -13.13
N LYS A 31 10.74 -0.43 -14.09
CA LYS A 31 10.43 -0.43 -15.53
C LYS A 31 11.31 -1.45 -16.28
N PRO A 32 10.74 -2.53 -16.86
CA PRO A 32 9.34 -2.93 -16.68
C PRO A 32 9.04 -3.25 -15.23
N PHE A 33 7.82 -2.97 -14.79
CA PHE A 33 7.38 -3.32 -13.45
C PHE A 33 7.36 -4.84 -13.26
N VAL A 34 8.00 -5.31 -12.19
CA VAL A 34 7.94 -6.71 -11.74
C VAL A 34 7.16 -6.75 -10.43
N PHE A 35 6.09 -7.54 -10.37
CA PHE A 35 5.30 -7.71 -9.15
C PHE A 35 5.97 -8.69 -8.18
N GLY A 36 5.82 -8.47 -6.87
CA GLY A 36 6.43 -9.30 -5.84
C GLY A 36 5.81 -9.07 -4.46
N SER A 37 6.53 -9.49 -3.40
CA SER A 37 6.10 -9.32 -1.99
C SER A 37 5.97 -7.87 -1.54
N TYR A 38 6.46 -6.92 -2.33
CA TYR A 38 6.42 -5.47 -2.11
C TYR A 38 5.20 -4.79 -2.76
N GLY A 39 4.15 -5.55 -3.02
CA GLY A 39 2.94 -5.10 -3.72
C GLY A 39 2.25 -3.90 -3.04
N HIS A 40 2.26 -3.82 -1.71
CA HIS A 40 1.65 -2.71 -1.00
C HIS A 40 2.50 -1.45 -1.15
N PHE A 41 3.83 -1.55 -0.95
CA PHE A 41 4.74 -0.42 -1.16
C PHE A 41 4.60 0.14 -2.57
N THR A 42 4.67 -0.74 -3.58
CA THR A 42 4.65 -0.35 -4.99
C THR A 42 3.34 0.33 -5.39
N GLN A 43 2.21 -0.09 -4.81
CA GLN A 43 0.92 0.60 -5.00
C GLN A 43 0.90 1.97 -4.30
N VAL A 44 1.42 2.08 -3.06
CA VAL A 44 1.48 3.35 -2.31
C VAL A 44 2.26 4.42 -3.07
N VAL A 45 3.35 4.04 -3.75
CA VAL A 45 4.23 4.98 -4.47
C VAL A 45 4.00 5.00 -5.98
N TRP A 46 2.91 4.41 -6.47
CA TRP A 46 2.62 4.34 -7.90
C TRP A 46 2.24 5.72 -8.45
N ALA A 47 3.05 6.28 -9.36
CA ALA A 47 2.92 7.68 -9.80
C ALA A 47 1.57 8.01 -10.46
N ALA A 48 0.95 7.05 -11.14
CA ALA A 48 -0.35 7.26 -11.76
C ALA A 48 -1.50 7.26 -10.74
N SER A 49 -1.31 6.73 -9.52
CA SER A 49 -2.35 6.60 -8.50
C SER A 49 -2.48 7.89 -7.69
N TRP A 50 -3.42 8.76 -8.04
CA TRP A 50 -3.58 10.08 -7.40
C TRP A 50 -4.82 10.20 -6.51
N LYS A 51 -5.69 9.20 -6.51
CA LYS A 51 -6.80 9.06 -5.55
C LYS A 51 -6.56 7.88 -4.63
N VAL A 52 -6.94 8.05 -3.38
CA VAL A 52 -7.01 6.97 -2.39
C VAL A 52 -8.29 7.10 -1.58
N GLY A 53 -8.92 5.96 -1.30
CA GLY A 53 -10.05 5.87 -0.37
C GLY A 53 -9.88 4.64 0.50
N CYS A 54 -9.94 4.81 1.81
CA CYS A 54 -9.70 3.73 2.77
C CYS A 54 -10.91 3.50 3.68
N GLY A 55 -11.08 2.26 4.11
CA GLY A 55 -12.13 1.82 5.02
C GLY A 55 -11.59 0.84 6.06
N TYR A 56 -12.22 0.84 7.23
CA TYR A 56 -11.86 -0.02 8.34
C TYR A 56 -13.10 -0.75 8.87
N VAL A 57 -12.94 -2.04 9.18
CA VAL A 57 -13.96 -2.85 9.86
C VAL A 57 -13.34 -3.55 11.06
N LEU A 58 -14.01 -3.46 12.20
CA LEU A 58 -13.77 -4.27 13.39
C LEU A 58 -14.92 -5.26 13.52
N TYR A 59 -14.61 -6.55 13.60
CA TYR A 59 -15.61 -7.58 13.89
C TYR A 59 -15.09 -8.61 14.88
N LYS A 60 -15.99 -9.43 15.41
CA LYS A 60 -15.67 -10.45 16.40
C LYS A 60 -16.10 -11.82 15.86
N ASP A 61 -15.13 -12.73 15.79
CA ASP A 61 -15.37 -14.16 15.63
C ASP A 61 -15.45 -14.82 17.02
N PRO A 62 -15.87 -16.10 17.15
CA PRO A 62 -16.06 -16.74 18.45
C PRO A 62 -14.88 -16.63 19.42
N GLU A 63 -13.66 -16.51 18.91
CA GLU A 63 -12.42 -16.46 19.70
C GLU A 63 -11.68 -15.11 19.66
N TRP A 64 -11.84 -14.30 18.60
CA TRP A 64 -10.94 -13.17 18.31
C TRP A 64 -11.69 -11.91 17.86
N TYR A 65 -11.11 -10.74 18.15
CA TYR A 65 -11.47 -9.49 17.49
C TYR A 65 -10.55 -9.29 16.29
N ASN A 66 -11.15 -9.10 15.11
CA ASN A 66 -10.45 -8.96 13.84
C ASN A 66 -10.57 -7.52 13.32
N SER A 67 -9.45 -7.00 12.82
CA SER A 67 -9.34 -5.66 12.26
C SER A 67 -8.97 -5.73 10.79
N PHE A 68 -9.83 -5.20 9.92
CA PHE A 68 -9.60 -5.15 8.48
C PHE A 68 -9.43 -3.72 8.03
N PHE A 69 -8.30 -3.45 7.40
CA PHE A 69 -7.96 -2.17 6.80
C PHE A 69 -7.85 -2.36 5.29
N VAL A 70 -8.61 -1.57 4.53
CA VAL A 70 -8.64 -1.68 3.06
C VAL A 70 -8.44 -0.29 2.49
N CYS A 71 -7.61 -0.16 1.47
CA CYS A 71 -7.43 1.06 0.69
C CYS A 71 -7.56 0.75 -0.80
N ASN A 72 -8.40 1.50 -1.49
CA ASN A 72 -8.52 1.49 -2.94
C ASN A 72 -7.74 2.67 -3.52
N TYR A 73 -7.00 2.41 -4.59
CA TYR A 73 -6.19 3.41 -5.30
C TYR A 73 -6.73 3.63 -6.71
N GLY A 74 -6.71 4.89 -7.15
CA GLY A 74 -7.28 5.30 -8.42
C GLY A 74 -6.41 6.29 -9.20
N PRO A 75 -6.09 6.01 -10.47
CA PRO A 75 -6.09 4.70 -11.13
C PRO A 75 -5.34 3.61 -10.34
N ALA A 76 -5.63 2.33 -10.62
CA ALA A 76 -4.92 1.22 -10.02
C ALA A 76 -3.44 1.20 -10.47
N GLY A 77 -2.55 0.82 -9.55
CA GLY A 77 -1.13 0.59 -9.81
C GLY A 77 -0.83 -0.88 -10.10
N ASN A 78 0.45 -1.23 -9.99
CA ASN A 78 0.96 -2.61 -10.08
C ASN A 78 0.59 -3.34 -11.38
N TRP A 79 0.48 -2.61 -12.48
CA TRP A 79 0.23 -3.21 -13.80
C TRP A 79 1.48 -3.94 -14.29
N PHE A 80 1.32 -5.21 -14.67
CA PHE A 80 2.38 -6.00 -15.32
C PHE A 80 2.95 -5.27 -16.53
N ASP A 81 4.28 -5.33 -16.67
CA ASP A 81 5.05 -4.62 -17.70
C ASP A 81 4.87 -3.09 -17.72
N GLY A 82 4.23 -2.53 -16.69
CA GLY A 82 4.03 -1.09 -16.51
C GLY A 82 5.30 -0.36 -16.05
N GLU A 83 5.12 0.91 -15.69
CA GLU A 83 6.17 1.74 -15.10
C GLU A 83 5.61 2.33 -13.80
N MET A 84 6.23 2.02 -12.65
CA MET A 84 5.75 2.51 -11.35
C MET A 84 5.79 4.03 -11.27
N TYR A 85 6.90 4.62 -11.69
CA TYR A 85 7.12 6.06 -11.77
C TYR A 85 8.27 6.36 -12.75
N LYS A 86 8.29 7.57 -13.29
CA LYS A 86 9.37 8.04 -14.16
C LYS A 86 10.62 8.32 -13.32
N VAL A 87 11.69 7.57 -13.56
CA VAL A 87 12.99 7.83 -12.91
C VAL A 87 13.58 9.13 -13.42
N GLY A 88 13.91 10.05 -12.52
CA GLY A 88 14.47 11.35 -12.86
C GLY A 88 14.46 12.31 -11.69
N LYS A 89 14.77 13.59 -11.97
CA LYS A 89 14.66 14.67 -10.97
C LYS A 89 13.20 14.83 -10.55
N THR A 90 12.97 15.00 -9.25
CA THR A 90 11.65 15.27 -8.66
C THR A 90 10.93 16.39 -9.43
N CYS A 91 9.66 16.15 -9.78
CA CYS A 91 8.79 17.06 -10.52
C CYS A 91 9.30 17.53 -11.90
N SER A 92 10.29 16.85 -12.50
CA SER A 92 10.78 17.21 -13.85
C SER A 92 9.74 17.04 -14.96
N ALA A 93 8.63 16.36 -14.68
CA ALA A 93 7.51 16.14 -15.60
C ALA A 93 6.18 16.66 -15.03
N CYS A 94 6.21 17.70 -14.18
CA CYS A 94 5.03 18.35 -13.60
C CYS A 94 5.08 19.86 -13.94
N PRO A 95 4.62 20.27 -15.14
CA PRO A 95 4.61 21.66 -15.58
C PRO A 95 3.76 22.58 -14.69
#